data_AF-A0A7I9XEG5-F1
#
_entry.id   AF-A0A7I9XEG5-F1
#
_cell.length_a   1.000
_cell.length_b   1.000
_cell.length_c   1.000
_cell.angle_alpha   90.00
_cell.angle_beta   90.00
_cell.angle_gamma   90.00
#
_symmetry.space_group_name_H-M   'P 1'
#
loop_
_entity.id
_entity.type
_entity.pdbx_description
1 polymer ?
#
loop_
_entity_poly.entity_id
_entity_poly.type
_entity_poly.pdbx_seq_one_letter_code
_entity_poly.pdbx_strand_id
1 'polypeptide(L)' 'MDAYTVAANAEIGSEYLEFPELDDRDFQRLAHARVGKLTKMFMPSNHPPVLELMVSIWVDGLATGLRMAGEDA' A
#
# COMPACT_ATOMS: atom_id res chain seq x y z
N MET A 1 -11.83 20.62 -18.72
CA MET A 1 -11.37 19.81 -17.58
C MET A 1 -10.24 18.95 -18.13
N ASP A 2 -9.01 19.13 -17.64
CA ASP A 2 -7.83 18.40 -18.17
C ASP A 2 -7.90 16.93 -17.74
N ALA A 3 -7.34 16.01 -18.54
CA ALA A 3 -7.32 14.58 -18.26
C ALA A 3 -6.68 14.26 -16.90
N TYR A 4 -5.76 15.12 -16.45
CA TYR A 4 -5.17 15.10 -15.11
C TYR A 4 -6.19 15.28 -13.98
N THR A 5 -7.19 16.14 -14.19
CA THR A 5 -8.25 16.40 -13.22
C THR A 5 -9.30 15.29 -13.22
N VAL A 6 -9.49 14.60 -14.35
CA VAL A 6 -10.40 13.44 -14.45
C VAL A 6 -9.80 12.22 -13.75
N ALA A 7 -8.49 12.00 -13.85
CA ALA A 7 -7.80 10.92 -13.14
C ALA A 7 -7.77 11.14 -11.61
N ALA A 8 -7.65 12.39 -11.15
CA ALA A 8 -7.70 12.74 -9.73
C ALA A 8 -9.11 12.62 -9.10
N ASN A 9 -10.16 12.55 -9.92
CA ASN A 9 -11.57 12.45 -9.49
C ASN A 9 -12.26 11.16 -9.96
N ALA A 10 -11.54 10.25 -10.63
CA ALA A 10 -12.02 8.89 -10.76
C ALA A 10 -12.05 8.36 -9.32
N GLU A 11 -13.24 8.04 -8.81
CA GLU A 11 -13.41 7.27 -7.59
C GLU A 11 -12.60 5.98 -7.75
N ILE A 12 -11.34 6.01 -7.31
CA ILE A 12 -10.55 4.82 -7.07
C ILE A 12 -11.30 4.16 -5.92
N GLY A 13 -12.18 3.22 -6.24
CA GLY A 13 -12.72 2.32 -5.25
C GLY A 13 -11.52 1.78 -4.47
N SER A 14 -11.56 1.97 -3.16
CA SER A 14 -10.56 1.46 -2.22
C SER A 14 -10.12 0.06 -2.66
N GLU A 15 -8.82 -0.17 -2.86
CA GLU A 15 -8.32 -1.52 -3.19
C GLU A 15 -8.61 -2.49 -2.02
N TYR A 16 -8.86 -1.93 -0.84
CA TYR A 16 -9.14 -2.61 0.41
C TYR A 16 -10.53 -2.24 0.96
N LEU A 17 -11.60 -2.35 0.15
CA LEU A 17 -12.98 -2.04 0.59
C LEU A 17 -13.41 -2.70 1.91
N GLU A 18 -12.84 -3.86 2.22
CA GLU A 18 -13.07 -4.61 3.46
C GLU A 18 -12.34 -4.01 4.67
N PHE A 19 -11.23 -3.31 4.44
CA PHE A 19 -10.39 -2.66 5.45
C PHE A 19 -10.04 -1.23 4.98
N PRO A 20 -11.00 -0.30 5.02
CA PRO A 20 -10.81 1.06 4.50
C PRO A 20 -9.67 1.82 5.22
N GLU A 21 -9.30 1.40 6.44
CA GLU A 21 -8.17 1.95 7.19
C GLU A 21 -6.82 1.72 6.49
N LEU A 22 -6.74 0.73 5.60
CA LEU A 22 -5.53 0.47 4.80
C LEU A 22 -5.30 1.53 3.72
N ASP A 23 -6.33 2.28 3.33
CA ASP A 23 -6.19 3.43 2.43
C ASP A 23 -5.98 4.76 3.18
N ASP A 24 -5.99 4.74 4.52
CA ASP A 24 -5.72 5.94 5.31
C ASP A 24 -4.32 6.50 5.00
N ARG A 25 -4.25 7.83 4.86
CA ARG A 25 -3.02 8.52 4.49
C ARG A 25 -1.88 8.30 5.49
N ASP A 26 -2.19 8.27 6.78
CA ASP A 26 -1.16 8.09 7.80
C ASP A 26 -0.70 6.63 7.87
N PHE A 27 -1.60 5.68 7.61
CA PHE A 27 -1.24 4.28 7.40
C PHE A 27 -0.34 4.09 6.17
N GLN A 28 -0.71 4.65 5.02
CA GLN A 28 0.10 4.60 3.80
C GLN A 28 1.48 5.23 4.02
N ARG A 29 1.55 6.37 4.71
CA ARG A 29 2.84 6.97 5.10
C ARG A 29 3.70 6.02 5.93
N LEU A 30 3.09 5.29 6.87
CA LEU A 30 3.80 4.29 7.67
C LEU A 30 4.27 3.12 6.81
N ALA A 31 3.42 2.59 5.91
CA ALA A 31 3.74 1.50 5.00
C ALA A 31 4.97 1.84 4.14
N HIS A 32 4.96 3.01 3.49
CA HIS A 32 6.09 3.52 2.70
C HIS A 32 7.36 3.68 3.54
N ALA A 33 7.26 4.17 4.78
CA ALA A 33 8.42 4.31 5.66
C ALA A 33 9.03 2.95 6.04
N ARG A 34 8.19 1.92 6.29
CA ARG A 34 8.65 0.56 6.61
C ARG A 34 9.30 -0.11 5.41
N VAL A 35 8.66 -0.06 4.24
CA VAL A 35 9.22 -0.59 2.99
C VAL A 35 10.49 0.15 2.59
N GLY A 36 10.53 1.47 2.76
CA GLY A 36 11.72 2.29 2.55
C GLY A 36 12.90 1.89 3.45
N LYS A 37 12.63 1.41 4.68
CA LYS A 37 13.67 0.87 5.56
C LYS A 37 14.16 -0.50 5.08
N LEU A 38 13.26 -1.38 4.66
CA LEU A 38 13.60 -2.71 4.16
C LEU A 38 14.40 -2.67 2.86
N THR A 39 13.99 -1.84 1.90
CA THR A 39 14.73 -1.64 0.65
C THR A 39 16.14 -1.14 0.89
N LYS A 40 16.34 -0.16 1.78
CA LYS A 40 17.70 0.31 2.15
C LYS A 40 18.58 -0.76 2.78
N MET A 41 17.98 -1.74 3.46
CA MET A 41 18.69 -2.80 4.16
C MET A 41 19.05 -3.97 3.23
N PHE A 42 18.18 -4.30 2.27
CA PHE A 42 18.26 -5.54 1.51
C PHE A 42 18.43 -5.36 -0.01
N MET A 43 18.09 -4.19 -0.58
CA MET A 43 18.28 -3.96 -2.01
C MET A 43 19.68 -3.46 -2.34
N PRO A 44 20.32 -4.03 -3.37
CA PRO A 44 21.53 -3.46 -3.96
C PRO A 44 21.30 -2.03 -4.44
N SER A 45 22.30 -1.17 -4.29
CA SER A 45 22.26 0.25 -4.66
C SER A 45 22.09 0.52 -6.16
N ASN A 46 22.23 -0.50 -7.01
CA ASN A 46 22.03 -0.44 -8.46
C ASN A 46 20.64 -0.96 -8.91
N HIS A 47 19.75 -1.34 -8.00
CA HIS A 47 18.41 -1.80 -8.36
C HIS A 47 17.44 -0.60 -8.45
N PRO A 48 16.60 -0.50 -9.50
CA PRO A 48 15.53 0.49 -9.54
C PRO A 48 14.63 0.34 -8.31
N PRO A 49 14.30 1.43 -7.60
CA PRO A 49 13.44 1.35 -6.43
C PRO A 49 12.04 0.88 -6.85
N VAL A 50 11.66 -0.33 -6.45
CA VAL A 50 10.30 -0.90 -6.63
C VAL A 50 9.45 -0.67 -5.39
N LEU A 51 9.55 0.53 -4.83
CA LEU A 51 8.95 0.88 -3.53
C LEU A 51 7.44 0.70 -3.54
N GLU A 52 6.75 1.22 -4.57
CA GLU A 52 5.30 1.13 -4.68
C GLU A 52 4.82 -0.33 -4.72
N LEU A 53 5.47 -1.18 -5.52
CA LEU A 53 5.16 -2.61 -5.58
C LEU A 53 5.36 -3.30 -4.22
N MET A 54 6.43 -2.97 -3.51
CA MET A 54 6.68 -3.53 -2.18
C MET A 54 5.69 -3.03 -1.14
N VAL A 55 5.22 -1.78 -1.25
CA VAL A 55 4.15 -1.24 -0.41
C VAL A 55 2.86 -2.02 -0.66
N SER A 56 2.44 -2.19 -1.91
CA SER A 56 1.24 -2.97 -2.25
C SER A 56 1.32 -4.39 -1.67
N ILE A 57 2.43 -5.12 -1.90
CA ILE A 57 2.62 -6.48 -1.34
C ILE A 57 2.54 -6.49 0.20
N TRP A 58 3.08 -5.47 0.85
CA TRP A 58 3.03 -5.37 2.31
C TRP A 58 1.60 -5.13 2.82
N VAL A 59 0.84 -4.26 2.16
CA VAL A 59 -0.55 -3.97 2.53
C VAL A 59 -1.46 -5.17 2.23
N ASP A 60 -1.27 -5.87 1.10
CA ASP A 60 -1.95 -7.13 0.76
C ASP A 60 -1.77 -8.21 1.82
N GLY A 61 -0.53 -8.35 2.30
CA GLY A 61 -0.18 -9.29 3.37
C GLY A 61 -0.90 -8.96 4.67
N LEU A 62 -1.01 -7.67 5.02
CA LEU A 62 -1.75 -7.23 6.19
C LEU A 62 -3.26 -7.47 6.04
N ALA A 63 -3.85 -7.11 4.90
CA ALA A 63 -5.26 -7.36 4.61
C ALA A 63 -5.59 -8.85 4.75
N THR A 64 -4.73 -9.72 4.20
CA THR A 64 -4.85 -11.18 4.33
C THR A 64 -4.77 -11.62 5.79
N GLY A 65 -3.82 -11.09 6.56
CA GLY A 65 -3.71 -11.41 7.99
C GLY A 65 -4.92 -10.98 8.81
N LEU A 66 -5.50 -9.81 8.49
CA LEU A 66 -6.72 -9.32 9.13
C LEU A 66 -7.93 -10.19 8.81
N ARG A 67 -8.08 -10.66 7.56
CA ARG A 67 -9.13 -11.63 7.19
C ARG A 67 -9.03 -12.90 8.02
N MET A 68 -7.86 -13.51 8.04
CA MET A 68 -7.64 -14.76 8.78
C MET A 68 -7.94 -14.58 10.27
N ALA A 69 -7.50 -13.47 10.86
CA ALA A 69 -7.78 -13.18 12.26
C ALA A 69 -9.28 -12.92 12.55
N GLY A 70 -10.02 -12.39 11.57
CA GLY A 70 -11.46 -12.17 11.67
C GLY A 70 -12.30 -13.43 11.41
N GLU A 71 -11.80 -14.37 10.61
CA GLU A 71 -12.42 -15.69 10.39
C GLU A 71 -12.30 -16.61 11.62
N ASP A 72 -11.30 -16.37 12.48
CA ASP A 72 -11.04 -17.11 13.72
C ASP A 72 -11.78 -16.57 14.96
N ALA A 73 -12.59 -15.50 14.84
CA ALA A 73 -13.27 -14.79 15.95
C ALA A 73 -14.77 -15.10 16.06
#